data_AF-A0A7R9SVX7-F1
#
_entry.id   AF-A0A7R9SVX7-F1
#
_cell.length_a   1.000
_cell.length_b   1.000
_cell.length_c   1.000
_cell.angle_alpha   90.00
_cell.angle_beta   90.00
_cell.angle_gamma   90.00
#
_symmetry.space_group_name_H-M   'P 1'
#
loop_
_entity.id
_entity.type
_entity.pdbx_description
1 polymer ?
#
loop_
_entity_poly.entity_id
_entity_poly.type
_entity_poly.pdbx_seq_one_letter_code
_entity_poly.pdbx_strand_id
1 'polypeptide(L)'
;QVHKCVLHDGRAAAVKVQYPGVADSIESDIDNLMRLIGVANVLPPGLYVEQAVEVAKAELALECDYRHEAKAQTEFRNLINGTPHMNVPEVIHNLSSRRILVTEFVPGRPIDEAHQLSQAQRNHLGTLLLSLTLREIFELRHMQTDPNWSNFLYDPQTKVLNLIDFGASRTFPESFATEYLKMVVACANRDEQGVIDSSVKLGFLTGDESAQMLSSHVAAGFEVGIPFAEVGISTSESPHEVFGGVHDFKMTKGIAKSVSKHGKVMIDERLCPPPEEAYSLHRKLSGTFLACMKLNAHVPCRGLLLDTYQRVVLSEEVGARAAAATA
;
A
#
# COMPACT_ATOMS: atom_id res chain seq x y z
N GLN A 1 -8.97 21.93 0.66
CA GLN A 1 -8.64 22.49 -0.68
C GLN A 1 -7.14 22.78 -0.78
N VAL A 2 -6.54 22.73 -1.97
CA VAL A 2 -5.10 23.02 -2.18
C VAL A 2 -4.96 24.18 -3.17
N HIS A 3 -4.13 25.17 -2.83
CA HIS A 3 -3.89 26.36 -3.65
C HIS A 3 -2.43 26.48 -4.06
N LYS A 4 -2.16 26.91 -5.29
CA LYS A 4 -0.82 27.28 -5.72
C LYS A 4 -0.55 28.74 -5.35
N CYS A 5 0.61 29.02 -4.75
CA CYS A 5 1.04 30.38 -4.44
C CYS A 5 2.54 30.59 -4.74
N VAL A 6 2.99 31.83 -4.55
CA VAL A 6 4.40 32.23 -4.61
C VAL A 6 4.78 32.81 -3.25
N LEU A 7 5.83 32.29 -2.63
CA LEU A 7 6.35 32.77 -1.35
C LEU A 7 7.05 34.12 -1.52
N HIS A 8 7.29 34.82 -0.41
CA HIS A 8 8.00 36.12 -0.43
C HIS A 8 9.43 36.03 -0.98
N ASP A 9 10.06 34.86 -0.92
CA ASP A 9 11.39 34.59 -1.49
C ASP A 9 11.34 34.18 -2.98
N GLY A 10 10.15 34.18 -3.59
CA GLY A 10 9.93 33.85 -5.00
C GLY A 10 9.72 32.36 -5.30
N ARG A 11 9.86 31.45 -4.33
CA ARG A 11 9.60 30.02 -4.55
C ARG A 11 8.11 29.74 -4.75
N ALA A 12 7.77 28.80 -5.62
CA ALA A 12 6.41 28.32 -5.75
C ALA A 12 6.05 27.35 -4.61
N ALA A 13 4.84 27.46 -4.07
CA ALA A 13 4.37 26.61 -2.98
C ALA A 13 2.94 26.11 -3.21
N ALA A 14 2.62 24.98 -2.59
CA ALA A 14 1.27 24.44 -2.48
C ALA A 14 0.77 24.63 -1.04
N VAL A 15 -0.44 25.18 -0.89
CA VAL A 15 -1.06 25.50 0.39
C VAL A 15 -2.33 24.67 0.54
N LYS A 16 -2.28 23.61 1.35
CA LYS A 16 -3.43 22.79 1.74
C LYS A 16 -4.13 23.49 2.90
N VAL A 17 -5.38 23.90 2.66
CA VAL A 17 -6.23 24.62 3.62
C VAL A 17 -7.39 23.72 4.02
N GLN A 18 -7.53 23.49 5.33
CA GLN A 18 -8.67 22.79 5.90
C GLN A 18 -9.94 23.64 5.79
N TYR A 19 -11.10 23.01 5.54
CA TYR A 19 -12.37 23.73 5.57
C TYR A 19 -12.69 24.21 7.01
N PRO A 20 -13.19 25.45 7.17
CA PRO A 20 -13.61 25.93 8.49
C PRO A 20 -14.65 25.01 9.12
N GLY A 21 -14.49 24.72 10.41
CA GLY A 21 -15.46 23.96 11.20
C GLY A 21 -15.40 22.44 11.08
N VAL A 22 -14.61 21.85 10.17
CA VAL A 22 -14.53 20.38 10.02
C VAL A 22 -14.09 19.70 11.32
N ALA A 23 -13.01 20.20 11.94
CA ALA A 23 -12.54 19.64 13.21
C ALA A 23 -13.58 19.76 14.34
N ASP A 24 -14.43 20.78 14.28
CA ASP A 24 -15.41 21.09 15.32
C ASP A 24 -16.73 20.34 15.09
N SER A 25 -16.98 19.79 13.88
CA SER A 25 -18.22 19.10 13.51
C SER A 25 -18.11 17.57 13.45
N ILE A 26 -16.89 16.99 13.44
CA ILE A 26 -16.68 15.53 13.32
C ILE A 26 -17.56 14.73 14.27
N GLU A 27 -17.56 15.09 15.55
CA GLU A 27 -18.26 14.34 16.58
C GLU A 27 -19.78 14.37 16.33
N SER A 28 -20.33 15.55 16.06
CA SER A 28 -21.75 15.70 15.73
C SER A 28 -22.14 15.06 14.40
N ASP A 29 -21.27 15.09 13.39
CA ASP A 29 -21.54 14.56 12.06
C ASP A 29 -21.55 13.02 12.08
N ILE A 30 -20.59 12.41 12.77
CA ILE A 30 -20.60 10.95 13.00
C ILE A 30 -21.82 10.55 13.82
N ASP A 31 -22.11 11.22 14.94
CA ASP A 31 -23.25 10.87 15.77
C ASP A 31 -24.58 10.97 14.99
N ASN A 32 -24.72 11.97 14.11
CA ASN A 32 -25.88 12.11 13.23
C ASN A 32 -25.96 11.00 12.17
N LEU A 33 -24.84 10.65 11.53
CA LEU A 33 -24.77 9.53 10.59
C LEU A 33 -25.18 8.23 11.27
N MET A 34 -24.71 8.00 12.49
CA MET A 34 -25.04 6.81 13.27
C MET A 34 -26.51 6.73 13.64
N ARG A 35 -27.12 7.86 14.02
CA ARG A 35 -28.57 7.93 14.25
C ARG A 35 -29.37 7.58 12.99
N LEU A 36 -28.96 8.09 11.82
CA LEU A 36 -29.61 7.77 10.55
C LEU A 36 -29.52 6.29 10.20
N ILE A 37 -28.34 5.68 10.39
CA ILE A 37 -28.12 4.25 10.13
C ILE A 37 -28.94 3.39 11.10
N GLY A 38 -29.01 3.78 12.38
CA GLY A 38 -29.84 3.10 13.38
C GLY A 38 -31.34 3.16 13.09
N VAL A 39 -31.84 4.30 12.59
CA VAL A 39 -33.25 4.46 12.17
C VAL A 39 -33.56 3.63 10.92
N ALA A 40 -32.61 3.51 9.99
CA ALA A 40 -32.79 2.75 8.76
C ALA A 40 -32.73 1.21 8.94
N ASN A 41 -32.30 0.73 10.12
CA ASN A 41 -32.19 -0.70 10.47
C ASN A 41 -31.48 -1.57 9.41
N VAL A 42 -30.50 -0.98 8.72
CA VAL A 42 -29.75 -1.58 7.60
C VAL A 42 -28.49 -2.33 8.05
N LEU A 43 -28.18 -2.32 9.34
CA LEU A 43 -27.00 -3.00 9.87
C LEU A 43 -27.30 -4.44 10.29
N PRO A 44 -26.45 -5.42 9.93
CA PRO A 44 -26.55 -6.79 10.43
C PRO A 44 -26.46 -6.85 11.95
N PRO A 45 -27.24 -7.73 12.62
CA PRO A 45 -27.07 -7.97 14.05
C PRO A 45 -25.66 -8.50 14.35
N GLY A 46 -24.98 -7.92 15.34
CA GLY A 46 -23.65 -8.35 15.78
C GLY A 46 -22.47 -7.51 15.25
N LEU A 47 -22.71 -6.44 14.50
CA LEU A 47 -21.66 -5.46 14.21
C LEU A 47 -21.34 -4.67 15.49
N TYR A 48 -20.07 -4.60 15.89
CA TYR A 48 -19.61 -3.74 16.99
C TYR A 48 -19.55 -2.28 16.53
N VAL A 49 -20.73 -1.70 16.33
CA VAL A 49 -20.90 -0.38 15.74
C VAL A 49 -20.23 0.71 16.58
N GLU A 50 -20.35 0.64 17.91
CA GLU A 50 -19.75 1.67 18.78
C GLU A 50 -18.21 1.70 18.67
N GLN A 51 -17.58 0.52 18.54
CA GLN A 51 -16.12 0.43 18.41
C GLN A 51 -15.64 0.99 17.07
N ALA A 52 -16.36 0.70 15.98
CA ALA A 52 -16.06 1.25 14.66
C ALA A 52 -16.21 2.78 14.62
N VAL A 53 -17.19 3.31 15.36
CA VAL A 53 -17.44 4.75 15.49
C VAL A 53 -16.30 5.46 16.21
N GLU A 54 -15.82 4.90 17.32
CA GLU A 54 -14.70 5.50 18.07
C GLU A 54 -13.41 5.50 17.23
N VAL A 55 -13.13 4.42 16.50
CA VAL A 55 -11.99 4.36 15.56
C VAL A 55 -12.14 5.42 14.47
N ALA A 56 -13.33 5.56 13.87
CA ALA A 56 -13.57 6.57 12.83
C ALA A 56 -13.43 8.01 13.36
N LYS A 57 -13.91 8.29 14.58
CA LYS A 57 -13.71 9.60 15.24
C LYS A 57 -12.23 9.90 15.44
N ALA A 58 -11.45 8.93 15.90
CA ALA A 58 -10.02 9.07 16.12
C ALA A 58 -9.25 9.31 14.80
N GLU A 59 -9.56 8.57 13.74
CA GLU A 59 -8.93 8.75 12.43
C GLU A 59 -9.25 10.12 11.83
N LEU A 60 -10.51 10.57 11.86
CA LEU A 60 -10.88 11.91 11.36
C LEU A 60 -10.26 13.05 12.18
N ALA A 61 -10.13 12.87 13.50
CA ALA A 61 -9.46 13.84 14.35
C ALA A 61 -7.96 13.97 14.00
N LEU A 62 -7.30 12.86 13.67
CA LEU A 62 -5.91 12.85 13.17
C LEU A 62 -5.78 13.57 11.83
N GLU A 63 -6.72 13.33 10.90
CA GLU A 63 -6.77 14.03 9.61
C GLU A 63 -6.99 15.55 9.75
N CYS A 64 -7.51 15.99 10.91
CA CYS A 64 -7.75 17.40 11.19
C CYS A 64 -6.57 18.17 11.79
N ASP A 65 -5.44 17.52 12.02
CA ASP A 65 -4.22 18.17 12.48
C ASP A 65 -3.08 17.97 11.48
N TYR A 66 -2.94 18.93 10.57
CA TYR A 66 -1.90 18.91 9.55
C TYR A 66 -0.46 18.96 10.07
N ARG A 67 -0.24 19.16 11.38
CA ARG A 67 1.09 19.01 11.97
C ARG A 67 1.55 17.54 11.97
N HIS A 68 0.62 16.58 12.07
CA HIS A 68 0.95 15.16 11.95
C HIS A 68 1.37 14.82 10.53
N GLU A 69 0.61 15.27 9.53
CA GLU A 69 0.95 15.11 8.11
C GLU A 69 2.29 15.77 7.77
N ALA A 70 2.52 17.01 8.23
CA ALA A 70 3.79 17.71 8.08
C ALA A 70 4.98 16.91 8.61
N LYS A 71 4.82 16.31 9.79
CA LYS A 71 5.87 15.49 10.42
C LYS A 71 6.11 14.21 9.61
N ALA A 72 5.06 13.48 9.26
CA ALA A 72 5.14 12.25 8.48
C ALA A 72 5.78 12.50 7.11
N GLN A 73 5.42 13.60 6.43
CA GLN A 73 6.02 13.99 5.16
C GLN A 73 7.52 14.29 5.29
N THR A 74 7.95 15.02 6.32
CA THR A 74 9.36 15.29 6.57
C THR A 74 10.14 14.01 6.88
N GLU A 75 9.58 13.11 7.68
CA GLU A 75 10.19 11.80 7.98
C GLU A 75 10.32 10.95 6.72
N PHE A 76 9.25 10.86 5.92
CA PHE A 76 9.25 10.10 4.68
C PHE A 76 10.22 10.67 3.63
N ARG A 77 10.31 12.00 3.51
CA ARG A 77 11.30 12.67 2.66
C ARG A 77 12.72 12.24 2.99
N ASN A 78 13.05 12.13 4.28
CA ASN A 78 14.37 11.68 4.72
C ASN A 78 14.59 10.19 4.38
N LEU A 79 13.58 9.35 4.55
CA LEU A 79 13.64 7.91 4.26
C LEU A 79 13.87 7.62 2.77
N ILE A 80 13.26 8.40 1.88
CA ILE A 80 13.43 8.22 0.44
C ILE A 80 14.55 9.08 -0.17
N ASN A 81 15.24 9.88 0.62
CA ASN A 81 16.29 10.76 0.11
C ASN A 81 17.35 9.97 -0.67
N GLY A 82 17.74 10.47 -1.84
CA GLY A 82 18.66 9.78 -2.75
C GLY A 82 18.03 8.64 -3.56
N THR A 83 16.73 8.36 -3.41
CA THR A 83 16.02 7.42 -4.29
C THR A 83 15.83 8.04 -5.67
N PRO A 84 16.38 7.45 -6.75
CA PRO A 84 16.18 7.98 -8.09
C PRO A 84 14.69 8.01 -8.46
N HIS A 85 14.29 9.03 -9.23
CA HIS A 85 12.93 9.13 -9.79
C HIS A 85 11.79 9.26 -8.77
N MET A 86 12.07 9.50 -7.49
CA MET A 86 11.07 9.75 -6.45
C MET A 86 11.38 11.05 -5.72
N ASN A 87 10.33 11.80 -5.38
CA ASN A 87 10.47 13.05 -4.65
C ASN A 87 9.33 13.23 -3.65
N VAL A 88 9.66 13.81 -2.49
CA VAL A 88 8.69 14.30 -1.51
C VAL A 88 8.97 15.79 -1.35
N PRO A 89 7.99 16.67 -1.63
CA PRO A 89 8.19 18.11 -1.52
C PRO A 89 8.55 18.50 -0.09
N GLU A 90 9.39 19.53 0.04
CA GLU A 90 9.75 20.06 1.35
C GLU A 90 8.54 20.66 2.06
N VAL A 91 8.40 20.38 3.36
CA VAL A 91 7.43 21.08 4.22
C VAL A 91 8.01 22.41 4.68
N ILE A 92 7.26 23.49 4.47
CA ILE A 92 7.63 24.84 4.92
C ILE A 92 7.05 25.03 6.31
N HIS A 93 7.77 24.52 7.31
CA HIS A 93 7.28 24.41 8.69
C HIS A 93 6.85 25.75 9.32
N ASN A 94 7.54 26.85 9.02
CA ASN A 94 7.22 28.18 9.54
C ASN A 94 5.92 28.78 8.98
N LEU A 95 5.38 28.23 7.89
CA LEU A 95 4.09 28.62 7.30
C LEU A 95 3.00 27.56 7.52
N SER A 96 3.35 26.45 8.17
CA SER A 96 2.43 25.35 8.45
C SER A 96 1.88 25.44 9.88
N SER A 97 0.65 24.97 10.08
CA SER A 97 -0.07 24.99 11.35
C SER A 97 -1.04 23.81 11.41
N ARG A 98 -1.86 23.73 12.47
CA ARG A 98 -2.90 22.69 12.60
C ARG A 98 -3.86 22.64 11.41
N ARG A 99 -4.18 23.80 10.79
CA ARG A 99 -5.23 23.92 9.75
C ARG A 99 -4.68 24.24 8.35
N ILE A 100 -3.36 24.49 8.25
CA ILE A 100 -2.69 24.91 7.02
C ILE A 100 -1.41 24.08 6.86
N LEU A 101 -1.24 23.39 5.75
CA LEU A 101 0.02 22.73 5.39
C LEU A 101 0.59 23.40 4.15
N VAL A 102 1.84 23.85 4.24
CA VAL A 102 2.53 24.51 3.13
C VAL A 102 3.72 23.68 2.71
N THR A 103 3.78 23.32 1.44
CA THR A 103 4.88 22.53 0.87
C THR A 103 5.47 23.23 -0.35
N GLU A 104 6.67 22.82 -0.76
CA GLU A 104 7.16 23.11 -2.10
C GLU A 104 6.12 22.71 -3.15
N PHE A 105 5.94 23.57 -4.17
CA PHE A 105 5.10 23.21 -5.32
C PHE A 105 5.88 22.31 -6.26
N VAL A 106 5.35 21.12 -6.54
CA VAL A 106 5.94 20.16 -7.47
C VAL A 106 5.11 20.05 -8.75
N PRO A 107 5.74 19.97 -9.93
CA PRO A 107 5.04 19.71 -11.17
C PRO A 107 4.65 18.23 -11.26
N GLY A 108 3.64 17.93 -12.06
CA GLY A 108 3.30 16.56 -12.41
C GLY A 108 1.83 16.41 -12.75
N ARG A 109 1.48 15.26 -13.30
CA ARG A 109 0.11 14.88 -13.62
C ARG A 109 -0.36 13.83 -12.62
N PRO A 110 -1.60 13.92 -12.13
CA PRO A 110 -2.20 12.83 -11.39
C PRO A 110 -2.16 11.54 -12.21
N ILE A 111 -2.00 10.41 -11.55
CA ILE A 111 -1.99 9.10 -12.21
C ILE A 111 -3.32 8.82 -12.95
N ASP A 112 -4.42 9.43 -12.53
CA ASP A 112 -5.70 9.32 -13.21
C ASP A 112 -5.69 9.88 -14.65
N GLU A 113 -4.77 10.80 -14.94
CA GLU A 113 -4.55 11.36 -16.27
C GLU A 113 -3.50 10.57 -17.09
N ALA A 114 -3.04 9.43 -16.57
CA ALA A 114 -1.97 8.64 -17.19
C ALA A 114 -2.35 8.00 -18.54
N HIS A 115 -3.62 8.06 -18.95
CA HIS A 115 -4.05 7.67 -20.30
C HIS A 115 -3.38 8.51 -21.41
N GLN A 116 -2.88 9.70 -21.08
CA GLN A 116 -2.14 10.58 -22.00
C GLN A 116 -0.65 10.23 -22.13
N LEU A 117 -0.15 9.31 -21.30
CA LEU A 117 1.25 8.90 -21.31
C LEU A 117 1.51 7.85 -22.41
N SER A 118 2.73 7.87 -22.96
CA SER A 118 3.18 6.80 -23.86
C SER A 118 3.27 5.46 -23.11
N GLN A 119 3.25 4.34 -23.83
CA GLN A 119 3.40 3.02 -23.21
C GLN A 119 4.67 2.92 -22.35
N ALA A 120 5.79 3.45 -22.83
CA ALA A 120 7.06 3.47 -22.09
C ALA A 120 6.95 4.25 -20.77
N GLN A 121 6.25 5.39 -20.78
CA GLN A 121 6.01 6.19 -19.57
C GLN A 121 5.09 5.46 -18.59
N ARG A 122 4.05 4.76 -19.07
CA ARG A 122 3.15 3.96 -18.23
C ARG A 122 3.88 2.77 -17.59
N ASN A 123 4.76 2.11 -18.33
CA ASN A 123 5.60 1.03 -17.82
C ASN A 123 6.56 1.53 -16.74
N HIS A 124 7.21 2.68 -16.99
CA HIS A 124 8.09 3.31 -16.01
C HIS A 124 7.32 3.72 -14.74
N LEU A 125 6.18 4.38 -14.88
CA LEU A 125 5.34 4.77 -13.74
C LEU A 125 4.86 3.55 -12.94
N GLY A 126 4.38 2.49 -13.59
CA GLY A 126 4.00 1.24 -12.91
C GLY A 126 5.17 0.59 -12.18
N THR A 127 6.38 0.66 -12.74
CA THR A 127 7.61 0.20 -12.10
C THR A 127 7.95 1.02 -10.86
N LEU A 128 7.84 2.36 -10.93
CA LEU A 128 8.05 3.24 -9.78
C LEU A 128 7.04 2.97 -8.66
N LEU A 129 5.75 2.81 -9.00
CA LEU A 129 4.69 2.53 -8.03
C LEU A 129 4.90 1.20 -7.29
N LEU A 130 5.23 0.15 -8.02
CA LEU A 130 5.50 -1.16 -7.42
C LEU A 130 6.80 -1.16 -6.61
N SER A 131 7.85 -0.54 -7.14
CA SER A 131 9.11 -0.38 -6.40
C SER A 131 8.90 0.38 -5.10
N LEU A 132 8.21 1.53 -5.14
CA LEU A 132 7.86 2.31 -3.97
C LEU A 132 7.08 1.45 -2.95
N THR A 133 6.05 0.75 -3.40
CA THR A 133 5.19 -0.07 -2.53
C THR A 133 5.99 -1.14 -1.79
N LEU A 134 6.87 -1.87 -2.50
CA LEU A 134 7.72 -2.88 -1.88
C LEU A 134 8.68 -2.25 -0.86
N ARG A 135 9.25 -1.09 -1.18
CA ARG A 135 10.15 -0.38 -0.26
C ARG A 135 9.42 0.15 0.97
N GLU A 136 8.28 0.79 0.81
CA GLU A 136 7.43 1.29 1.90
C GLU A 136 7.10 0.20 2.92
N ILE A 137 6.71 -0.98 2.42
CA ILE A 137 6.28 -2.10 3.27
C ILE A 137 7.49 -2.78 3.93
N PHE A 138 8.52 -3.11 3.14
CA PHE A 138 9.56 -4.06 3.56
C PHE A 138 10.88 -3.41 3.98
N GLU A 139 11.27 -2.29 3.37
CA GLU A 139 12.54 -1.63 3.67
C GLU A 139 12.36 -0.49 4.66
N LEU A 140 11.46 0.44 4.33
CA LEU A 140 11.18 1.63 5.12
C LEU A 140 10.30 1.29 6.32
N ARG A 141 9.46 0.26 6.17
CA ARG A 141 8.41 -0.15 7.15
C ARG A 141 7.54 1.02 7.57
N HIS A 142 7.39 1.96 6.65
CA HIS A 142 6.61 3.17 6.78
C HIS A 142 5.92 3.41 5.44
N MET A 143 4.60 3.36 5.46
CA MET A 143 3.78 3.30 4.27
C MET A 143 2.73 4.39 4.29
N GLN A 144 2.58 5.09 3.17
CA GLN A 144 1.39 5.90 2.90
C GLN A 144 0.23 4.94 2.63
N THR A 145 -0.81 4.99 3.47
CA THR A 145 -1.88 3.97 3.47
C THR A 145 -3.06 4.34 2.59
N ASP A 146 -3.13 5.58 2.11
CA ASP A 146 -4.18 6.01 1.19
C ASP A 146 -3.95 5.39 -0.21
N PRO A 147 -4.89 4.55 -0.72
CA PRO A 147 -4.80 3.98 -2.06
C PRO A 147 -5.15 5.00 -3.17
N ASN A 148 -5.41 6.26 -2.85
CA ASN A 148 -5.80 7.27 -3.81
C ASN A 148 -4.62 7.73 -4.68
N TRP A 149 -4.70 7.37 -5.96
CA TRP A 149 -3.67 7.70 -6.96
C TRP A 149 -3.60 9.20 -7.32
N SER A 150 -4.56 10.02 -6.88
CA SER A 150 -4.44 11.48 -6.99
C SER A 150 -3.33 12.05 -6.12
N ASN A 151 -2.87 11.31 -5.10
CA ASN A 151 -1.81 11.73 -4.17
C ASN A 151 -0.41 11.53 -4.74
N PHE A 152 -0.32 11.12 -6.01
CA PHE A 152 0.91 10.89 -6.73
C PHE A 152 0.91 11.72 -8.01
N LEU A 153 1.92 12.57 -8.16
CA LEU A 153 2.09 13.44 -9.33
C LEU A 153 3.31 12.98 -10.12
N TYR A 154 3.08 12.43 -11.30
CA TYR A 154 4.14 12.00 -12.19
C TYR A 154 4.50 13.08 -13.20
N ASP A 155 5.76 13.50 -13.22
CA ASP A 155 6.28 14.38 -14.26
C ASP A 155 6.91 13.55 -15.40
N PRO A 156 6.28 13.50 -16.59
CA PRO A 156 6.80 12.72 -17.71
C PRO A 156 8.09 13.27 -18.32
N GLN A 157 8.45 14.53 -18.07
CA GLN A 157 9.68 15.14 -18.61
C GLN A 157 10.90 14.73 -17.80
N THR A 158 10.81 14.88 -16.48
CA THR A 158 11.88 14.51 -15.55
C THR A 158 11.84 13.05 -15.13
N LYS A 159 10.72 12.35 -15.41
CA LYS A 159 10.43 10.98 -14.97
C LYS A 159 10.49 10.85 -13.45
N VAL A 160 9.97 11.86 -12.73
CA VAL A 160 9.91 11.88 -11.27
C VAL A 160 8.49 11.64 -10.81
N LEU A 161 8.33 10.74 -9.85
CA LEU A 161 7.09 10.52 -9.10
C LEU A 161 7.15 11.35 -7.81
N ASN A 162 6.28 12.35 -7.70
CA ASN A 162 6.13 13.15 -6.50
C ASN A 162 5.02 12.58 -5.62
N LEU A 163 5.34 12.35 -4.34
CA LEU A 163 4.39 11.91 -3.32
C LEU A 163 3.95 13.14 -2.50
N ILE A 164 2.64 13.39 -2.40
CA ILE A 164 2.13 14.68 -1.88
C ILE A 164 1.11 14.59 -0.75
N ASP A 165 0.73 13.39 -0.31
CA ASP A 165 -0.20 13.23 0.82
C ASP A 165 0.36 12.21 1.81
N PHE A 166 0.47 12.63 3.07
CA PHE A 166 0.97 11.78 4.17
C PHE A 166 0.02 11.80 5.36
N GLY A 167 -1.24 12.21 5.14
CA GLY A 167 -2.26 12.31 6.18
C GLY A 167 -2.56 10.96 6.83
N ALA A 168 -2.51 9.90 6.03
CA ALA A 168 -2.61 8.53 6.49
C ALA A 168 -1.30 7.78 6.22
N SER A 169 -0.54 7.53 7.28
CA SER A 169 0.67 6.73 7.22
C SER A 169 0.71 5.75 8.39
N ARG A 170 1.27 4.56 8.13
CA ARG A 170 1.40 3.50 9.14
C ARG A 170 2.81 2.95 9.13
N THR A 171 3.23 2.45 10.29
CA THR A 171 4.50 1.75 10.47
C THR A 171 4.24 0.28 10.74
N PHE A 172 5.17 -0.58 10.31
CA PHE A 172 5.06 -2.04 10.50
C PHE A 172 6.20 -2.56 11.37
N PRO A 173 5.94 -3.54 12.26
CA PRO A 173 7.00 -4.26 12.93
C PRO A 173 7.91 -4.96 11.90
N GLU A 174 9.22 -4.90 12.12
CA GLU A 174 10.22 -5.52 11.25
C GLU A 174 9.97 -7.02 11.08
N SER A 175 9.70 -7.75 12.17
CA SER A 175 9.40 -9.19 12.12
C SER A 175 8.18 -9.50 11.24
N PHE A 176 7.14 -8.67 11.29
CA PHE A 176 5.94 -8.84 10.47
C PHE A 176 6.25 -8.59 8.99
N ALA A 177 6.93 -7.48 8.68
CA ALA A 177 7.29 -7.13 7.31
C ALA A 177 8.20 -8.19 6.66
N THR A 178 9.23 -8.65 7.38
CA THR A 178 10.18 -9.66 6.89
C THR A 178 9.50 -11.01 6.67
N GLU A 179 8.64 -11.47 7.59
CA GLU A 179 7.94 -12.75 7.40
C GLU A 179 6.88 -12.66 6.29
N TYR A 180 6.20 -11.52 6.16
CA TYR A 180 5.29 -11.28 5.05
C TYR A 180 6.02 -11.29 3.71
N LEU A 181 7.22 -10.72 3.62
CA LEU A 181 8.04 -10.76 2.42
C LEU A 181 8.39 -12.20 2.00
N LYS A 182 8.75 -13.06 2.97
CA LYS A 182 8.97 -14.50 2.71
C LYS A 182 7.72 -15.17 2.19
N MET A 183 6.55 -14.88 2.76
CA MET A 183 5.28 -15.40 2.28
C MET A 183 5.01 -14.98 0.82
N VAL A 184 5.24 -13.72 0.46
CA VAL A 184 5.07 -13.23 -0.93
C VAL A 184 6.00 -13.98 -1.89
N VAL A 185 7.25 -14.23 -1.50
CA VAL A 185 8.20 -15.03 -2.29
C VAL A 185 7.74 -16.49 -2.41
N ALA A 186 7.23 -17.09 -1.34
CA ALA A 186 6.67 -18.44 -1.38
C ALA A 186 5.46 -18.52 -2.33
N CYS A 187 4.55 -17.55 -2.28
CA CYS A 187 3.44 -17.42 -3.22
C CYS A 187 3.93 -17.33 -4.68
N ALA A 188 4.94 -16.50 -4.93
CA ALA A 188 5.52 -16.30 -6.26
C ALA A 188 6.20 -17.57 -6.81
N ASN A 189 6.76 -18.40 -5.94
CA ASN A 189 7.47 -19.64 -6.30
C ASN A 189 6.57 -20.89 -6.22
N ARG A 190 5.27 -20.72 -5.90
CA ARG A 190 4.33 -21.82 -5.65
C ARG A 190 4.80 -22.81 -4.58
N ASP A 191 5.46 -22.31 -3.54
CA ASP A 191 5.88 -23.08 -2.37
C ASP A 191 4.74 -23.15 -1.35
N GLU A 192 3.97 -24.23 -1.41
CA GLU A 192 2.81 -24.46 -0.55
C GLU A 192 3.18 -24.45 0.94
N GLN A 193 4.26 -25.16 1.31
CA GLN A 193 4.69 -25.22 2.71
C GLN A 193 5.18 -23.86 3.19
N GLY A 194 5.94 -23.13 2.37
CA GLY A 194 6.40 -21.78 2.70
C GLY A 194 5.25 -20.79 2.91
N VAL A 195 4.17 -20.90 2.13
CA VAL A 195 2.95 -20.10 2.34
C VAL A 195 2.29 -20.43 3.67
N ILE A 196 2.11 -21.72 3.99
CA ILE A 196 1.47 -22.16 5.25
C ILE A 196 2.30 -21.74 6.46
N ASP A 197 3.60 -22.02 6.46
CA ASP A 197 4.51 -21.73 7.59
C ASP A 197 4.54 -20.23 7.90
N SER A 198 4.66 -19.39 6.85
CA SER A 198 4.66 -17.94 7.01
C SER A 198 3.29 -17.44 7.48
N SER A 199 2.21 -18.01 6.94
CA SER A 199 0.84 -17.63 7.32
C SER A 199 0.52 -17.95 8.78
N VAL A 200 1.04 -19.04 9.33
CA VAL A 200 0.91 -19.37 10.76
C VAL A 200 1.70 -18.37 11.61
N LYS A 201 2.95 -18.07 11.26
CA LYS A 201 3.78 -17.09 12.00
C LYS A 201 3.20 -15.68 11.96
N LEU A 202 2.57 -15.31 10.86
CA LEU A 202 1.87 -14.03 10.69
C LEU A 202 0.49 -14.03 11.37
N GLY A 203 0.01 -15.16 11.89
CA GLY A 203 -1.32 -15.25 12.52
C GLY A 203 -2.49 -15.20 11.53
N PHE A 204 -2.26 -15.44 10.24
CA PHE A 204 -3.34 -15.61 9.25
C PHE A 204 -4.03 -16.96 9.38
N LEU A 205 -3.29 -17.93 9.89
CA LEU A 205 -3.69 -19.30 10.20
C LEU A 205 -3.25 -19.60 11.64
N THR A 206 -3.99 -20.48 12.29
CA THR A 206 -3.73 -21.00 13.65
C THR A 206 -2.83 -22.24 13.61
N GLY A 207 -2.84 -22.99 12.51
CA GLY A 207 -2.19 -24.29 12.36
C GLY A 207 -3.16 -25.47 12.49
N ASP A 208 -4.39 -25.24 12.94
CA ASP A 208 -5.43 -26.27 13.14
C ASP A 208 -6.50 -26.25 12.02
N GLU A 209 -6.23 -25.55 10.91
CA GLU A 209 -7.17 -25.43 9.80
C GLU A 209 -7.47 -26.76 9.11
N SER A 210 -8.68 -26.85 8.55
CA SER A 210 -9.06 -27.97 7.68
C SER A 210 -8.16 -28.01 6.43
N ALA A 211 -8.00 -29.20 5.85
CA ALA A 211 -7.28 -29.35 4.58
C ALA A 211 -7.90 -28.51 3.45
N GLN A 212 -9.23 -28.31 3.47
CA GLN A 212 -9.94 -27.49 2.49
C GLN A 212 -9.62 -25.99 2.64
N MET A 213 -9.55 -25.52 3.88
CA MET A 213 -9.15 -24.15 4.20
C MET A 213 -7.69 -23.89 3.81
N LEU A 214 -6.77 -24.79 4.17
CA LEU A 214 -5.35 -24.70 3.78
C LEU A 214 -5.20 -24.66 2.25
N SER A 215 -5.82 -25.58 1.54
CA SER A 215 -5.78 -25.63 0.07
C SER A 215 -6.33 -24.35 -0.57
N SER A 216 -7.43 -23.81 -0.03
CA SER A 216 -8.04 -22.57 -0.53
C SER A 216 -7.17 -21.34 -0.27
N HIS A 217 -6.55 -21.27 0.92
CA HIS A 217 -5.64 -20.19 1.30
C HIS A 217 -4.38 -20.18 0.43
N VAL A 218 -3.76 -21.35 0.22
CA VAL A 218 -2.58 -21.52 -0.63
C VAL A 218 -2.91 -21.17 -2.08
N ALA A 219 -4.02 -21.67 -2.61
CA ALA A 219 -4.47 -21.35 -3.96
C ALA A 219 -4.68 -19.84 -4.14
N ALA A 220 -5.38 -19.18 -3.22
CA ALA A 220 -5.54 -17.73 -3.25
C ALA A 220 -4.19 -16.98 -3.20
N GLY A 221 -3.26 -17.45 -2.36
CA GLY A 221 -1.90 -16.90 -2.27
C GLY A 221 -1.14 -17.01 -3.60
N PHE A 222 -1.21 -18.17 -4.26
CA PHE A 222 -0.58 -18.38 -5.57
C PHE A 222 -1.16 -17.47 -6.65
N GLU A 223 -2.48 -17.25 -6.65
CA GLU A 223 -3.11 -16.32 -7.59
C GLU A 223 -2.60 -14.89 -7.41
N VAL A 224 -2.48 -14.43 -6.16
CA VAL A 224 -1.89 -13.11 -5.86
C VAL A 224 -0.40 -13.06 -6.20
N GLY A 225 0.30 -14.19 -6.12
CA GLY A 225 1.72 -14.33 -6.47
C GLY A 225 2.04 -14.28 -7.96
N ILE A 226 1.05 -14.45 -8.85
CA ILE A 226 1.25 -14.52 -10.31
C ILE A 226 2.09 -13.39 -10.88
N PRO A 227 1.88 -12.09 -10.53
CA PRO A 227 2.70 -11.01 -11.09
C PRO A 227 4.19 -11.16 -10.77
N PHE A 228 4.54 -11.84 -9.68
CA PHE A 228 5.90 -12.06 -9.22
C PHE A 228 6.50 -13.43 -9.63
N ALA A 229 5.71 -14.26 -10.32
CA ALA A 229 6.10 -15.61 -10.68
C ALA A 229 7.22 -15.64 -11.72
N GLU A 230 7.93 -16.77 -11.78
CA GLU A 230 8.93 -17.01 -12.81
C GLU A 230 8.30 -17.19 -14.20
N VAL A 231 9.08 -16.87 -15.24
CA VAL A 231 8.68 -17.04 -16.64
C VAL A 231 8.26 -18.49 -16.90
N GLY A 232 7.05 -18.67 -17.44
CA GLY A 232 6.53 -19.99 -17.84
C GLY A 232 5.60 -20.67 -16.83
N ILE A 233 5.38 -20.10 -15.65
CA ILE A 233 4.31 -20.55 -14.75
C ILE A 233 2.97 -20.05 -15.28
N SER A 234 2.33 -20.84 -16.14
CA SER A 234 0.99 -20.60 -16.67
C SER A 234 -0.04 -21.33 -15.80
N THR A 235 -1.02 -20.61 -15.27
CA THR A 235 -2.23 -21.21 -14.69
C THR A 235 -3.19 -21.60 -15.82
N SER A 236 -3.83 -22.77 -15.72
CA SER A 236 -4.72 -23.32 -16.76
C SER A 236 -5.90 -22.43 -17.15
N GLU A 237 -6.23 -21.41 -16.35
CA GLU A 237 -7.38 -20.52 -16.54
C GLU A 237 -7.03 -19.12 -17.07
N SER A 238 -5.74 -18.77 -17.21
CA SER A 238 -5.28 -17.53 -17.85
C SER A 238 -3.82 -17.66 -18.29
N PRO A 239 -3.52 -17.59 -19.60
CA PRO A 239 -2.14 -17.61 -20.08
C PRO A 239 -1.47 -16.28 -19.69
N HIS A 240 -0.93 -16.22 -18.48
CA HIS A 240 -0.09 -15.12 -18.04
C HIS A 240 1.30 -15.36 -18.64
N GLU A 241 1.51 -14.89 -19.88
CA GLU A 241 2.83 -14.93 -20.49
C GLU A 241 3.70 -13.81 -19.88
N VAL A 242 4.55 -14.18 -18.91
CA VAL A 242 5.64 -13.33 -18.43
C VAL A 242 6.73 -13.34 -19.50
N PHE A 243 6.68 -12.43 -20.48
CA PHE A 243 7.76 -12.33 -21.47
C PHE A 243 9.00 -11.67 -20.85
N GLY A 244 10.10 -12.41 -20.77
CA GLY A 244 11.40 -11.88 -20.35
C GLY A 244 11.44 -11.33 -18.91
N GLY A 245 10.62 -11.87 -18.00
CA GLY A 245 10.56 -11.43 -16.60
C GLY A 245 9.70 -10.17 -16.37
N VAL A 246 8.97 -9.70 -17.38
CA VAL A 246 8.08 -8.55 -17.30
C VAL A 246 6.62 -9.03 -17.32
N HIS A 247 5.84 -8.60 -16.32
CA HIS A 247 4.43 -8.92 -16.20
C HIS A 247 3.56 -7.90 -16.94
N ASP A 248 2.62 -8.37 -17.77
CA ASP A 248 1.61 -7.53 -18.41
C ASP A 248 0.37 -7.42 -17.52
N PHE A 249 0.18 -6.24 -16.93
CA PHE A 249 -0.99 -6.01 -16.08
C PHE A 249 -2.33 -6.01 -16.83
N LYS A 250 -2.35 -5.96 -18.17
CA LYS A 250 -3.60 -6.23 -18.92
C LYS A 250 -4.12 -7.64 -18.69
N MET A 251 -3.22 -8.60 -18.49
CA MET A 251 -3.57 -10.01 -18.28
C MET A 251 -4.04 -10.27 -16.84
N THR A 252 -3.88 -9.31 -15.93
CA THR A 252 -4.16 -9.46 -14.48
C THR A 252 -5.65 -9.43 -14.11
N LYS A 253 -6.53 -9.13 -15.08
CA LYS A 253 -7.99 -8.97 -14.85
C LYS A 253 -8.66 -10.21 -14.23
N GLY A 254 -8.06 -11.39 -14.33
CA GLY A 254 -8.56 -12.63 -13.76
C GLY A 254 -8.27 -12.85 -12.27
N ILE A 255 -7.22 -12.21 -11.71
CA ILE A 255 -6.71 -12.54 -10.36
C ILE A 255 -7.78 -12.28 -9.29
N ALA A 256 -8.41 -11.11 -9.28
CA ALA A 256 -9.44 -10.78 -8.28
C ALA A 256 -10.60 -11.79 -8.31
N LYS A 257 -11.01 -12.21 -9.51
CA LYS A 257 -12.04 -13.23 -9.69
C LYS A 257 -11.55 -14.60 -9.20
N SER A 258 -10.30 -14.96 -9.50
CA SER A 258 -9.70 -16.22 -9.08
C SER A 258 -9.62 -16.32 -7.55
N VAL A 259 -9.09 -15.29 -6.89
CA VAL A 259 -9.06 -15.17 -5.42
C VAL A 259 -10.47 -15.25 -4.83
N SER A 260 -11.46 -14.59 -5.44
CA SER A 260 -12.84 -14.61 -4.93
C SER A 260 -13.48 -16.00 -4.92
N LYS A 261 -13.02 -16.95 -5.76
CA LYS A 261 -13.48 -18.35 -5.75
C LYS A 261 -13.18 -19.04 -4.41
N HIS A 262 -12.09 -18.65 -3.76
CA HIS A 262 -11.67 -19.17 -2.47
C HIS A 262 -12.28 -18.40 -1.29
N GLY A 263 -12.80 -17.19 -1.54
CA GLY A 263 -13.31 -16.28 -0.52
C GLY A 263 -14.40 -16.88 0.36
N LYS A 264 -15.33 -17.67 -0.22
CA LYS A 264 -16.41 -18.30 0.58
C LYS A 264 -15.85 -19.31 1.59
N VAL A 265 -14.99 -20.21 1.15
CA VAL A 265 -14.34 -21.20 2.04
C VAL A 265 -13.54 -20.49 3.12
N MET A 266 -12.76 -19.49 2.73
CA MET A 266 -11.95 -18.70 3.68
C MET A 266 -12.78 -17.96 4.72
N ILE A 267 -13.99 -17.52 4.39
CA ILE A 267 -14.90 -16.86 5.33
C ILE A 267 -15.57 -17.88 6.25
N ASP A 268 -16.03 -19.01 5.70
CA ASP A 268 -16.81 -20.00 6.43
C ASP A 268 -15.94 -20.83 7.40
N GLU A 269 -14.68 -21.10 7.06
CA GLU A 269 -13.80 -22.03 7.78
C GLU A 269 -12.65 -21.36 8.55
N ARG A 270 -12.55 -20.03 8.51
CA ARG A 270 -11.49 -19.30 9.22
C ARG A 270 -11.63 -19.44 10.74
N LEU A 271 -10.53 -19.79 11.40
CA LEU A 271 -10.45 -19.96 12.86
C LEU A 271 -10.00 -18.70 13.61
N CYS A 272 -9.26 -17.78 12.96
CA CYS A 272 -8.81 -16.53 13.57
C CYS A 272 -8.93 -15.34 12.61
N PRO A 273 -9.25 -14.13 13.10
CA PRO A 273 -9.16 -12.92 12.27
C PRO A 273 -7.68 -12.64 11.91
N PRO A 274 -7.40 -12.08 10.71
CA PRO A 274 -6.06 -11.58 10.40
C PRO A 274 -5.66 -10.46 11.36
N PRO A 275 -4.35 -10.29 11.59
CA PRO A 275 -3.80 -9.09 12.22
C PRO A 275 -4.23 -7.80 11.48
N GLU A 276 -4.32 -6.69 12.22
CA GLU A 276 -4.72 -5.39 11.68
C GLU A 276 -3.77 -4.93 10.56
N GLU A 277 -2.48 -5.20 10.73
CA GLU A 277 -1.40 -4.86 9.80
C GLU A 277 -1.64 -5.46 8.41
N ALA A 278 -2.21 -6.66 8.36
CA ALA A 278 -2.48 -7.40 7.12
C ALA A 278 -3.43 -6.65 6.20
N TYR A 279 -4.47 -6.03 6.77
CA TYR A 279 -5.47 -5.30 6.00
C TYR A 279 -4.89 -4.08 5.29
N SER A 280 -4.04 -3.33 5.99
CA SER A 280 -3.37 -2.15 5.43
C SER A 280 -2.41 -2.55 4.31
N LEU A 281 -1.62 -3.60 4.52
CA LEU A 281 -0.67 -4.11 3.55
C LEU A 281 -1.37 -4.65 2.30
N HIS A 282 -2.37 -5.53 2.47
CA HIS A 282 -3.15 -6.08 1.36
C HIS A 282 -3.80 -4.96 0.54
N ARG A 283 -4.37 -3.94 1.21
CA ARG A 283 -4.97 -2.79 0.53
C ARG A 283 -3.95 -2.02 -0.30
N LYS A 284 -2.75 -1.76 0.22
CA LYS A 284 -1.69 -1.07 -0.51
C LYS A 284 -1.23 -1.87 -1.74
N LEU A 285 -0.84 -3.13 -1.55
CA LEU A 285 -0.35 -3.97 -2.65
C LEU A 285 -1.43 -4.16 -3.74
N SER A 286 -2.67 -4.44 -3.33
CA SER A 286 -3.79 -4.56 -4.26
C SER A 286 -4.07 -3.24 -4.99
N GLY A 287 -4.01 -2.12 -4.28
CA GLY A 287 -4.10 -0.79 -4.87
C GLY A 287 -3.06 -0.60 -5.98
N THR A 288 -1.79 -0.91 -5.69
CA THR A 288 -0.70 -0.76 -6.65
C THR A 288 -0.89 -1.63 -7.88
N PHE A 289 -1.40 -2.86 -7.72
CA PHE A 289 -1.77 -3.70 -8.86
C PHE A 289 -2.91 -3.09 -9.67
N LEU A 290 -3.92 -2.52 -9.02
CA LEU A 290 -5.02 -1.80 -9.69
C LEU A 290 -4.51 -0.58 -10.49
N ALA A 291 -3.55 0.18 -9.94
CA ALA A 291 -2.90 1.25 -10.67
C ALA A 291 -2.16 0.74 -11.90
N CYS A 292 -1.34 -0.32 -11.76
CA CYS A 292 -0.64 -0.92 -12.89
C CYS A 292 -1.60 -1.46 -13.97
N MET A 293 -2.75 -2.02 -13.56
CA MET A 293 -3.83 -2.41 -14.48
C MET A 293 -4.44 -1.22 -15.22
N LYS A 294 -4.76 -0.12 -14.50
CA LYS A 294 -5.28 1.12 -15.09
C LYS A 294 -4.29 1.73 -16.08
N LEU A 295 -3.00 1.67 -15.76
CA LEU A 295 -1.90 2.11 -16.60
C LEU A 295 -1.67 1.18 -17.82
N ASN A 296 -2.20 -0.04 -17.80
CA ASN A 296 -1.82 -1.09 -18.74
C ASN A 296 -0.29 -1.26 -18.79
N ALA A 297 0.35 -1.25 -17.62
CA ALA A 297 1.80 -1.25 -17.50
C ALA A 297 2.39 -2.66 -17.69
N HIS A 298 3.57 -2.70 -18.31
CA HIS A 298 4.48 -3.85 -18.30
C HIS A 298 5.56 -3.61 -17.24
N VAL A 299 5.61 -4.44 -16.21
CA VAL A 299 6.47 -4.19 -15.03
C VAL A 299 7.31 -5.42 -14.69
N PRO A 300 8.63 -5.28 -14.44
CA PRO A 300 9.51 -6.39 -14.04
C PRO A 300 9.32 -6.77 -12.57
N CYS A 301 8.12 -7.21 -12.22
CA CYS A 301 7.67 -7.39 -10.83
C CYS A 301 8.56 -8.38 -10.05
N ARG A 302 8.89 -9.53 -10.64
CA ARG A 302 9.76 -10.54 -10.00
C ARG A 302 11.13 -9.97 -9.64
N GLY A 303 11.74 -9.22 -10.56
CA GLY A 303 13.02 -8.56 -10.30
C GLY A 303 12.93 -7.62 -9.11
N LEU A 304 11.90 -6.76 -9.08
CA LEU A 304 11.67 -5.85 -7.95
C LEU A 304 11.48 -6.59 -6.62
N LEU A 305 10.74 -7.71 -6.61
CA LEU A 305 10.53 -8.53 -5.41
C LEU A 305 11.84 -9.15 -4.92
N LEU A 306 12.61 -9.79 -5.82
CA LEU A 306 13.86 -10.45 -5.44
C LEU A 306 14.93 -9.45 -4.99
N ASP A 307 15.02 -8.29 -5.65
CA ASP A 307 15.89 -7.20 -5.23
C ASP A 307 15.55 -6.72 -3.81
N THR A 308 14.25 -6.61 -3.51
CA THR A 308 13.77 -6.24 -2.16
C THR A 308 14.10 -7.35 -1.14
N TYR A 309 13.86 -8.61 -1.49
CA TYR A 309 14.20 -9.77 -0.66
C TYR A 309 15.69 -9.81 -0.30
N GLN A 310 16.56 -9.57 -1.28
CA GLN A 310 18.00 -9.53 -1.05
C GLN A 310 18.42 -8.39 -0.11
N ARG A 311 17.81 -7.20 -0.24
CA ARG A 311 18.12 -6.06 0.63
C ARG A 311 17.65 -6.25 2.06
N VAL A 312 16.50 -6.88 2.27
CA VAL A 312 15.88 -7.04 3.60
C VAL A 312 16.34 -8.32 4.29
N VAL A 313 16.11 -9.48 3.67
CA VAL A 313 16.26 -10.78 4.37
C VAL A 313 17.73 -11.22 4.43
N LEU A 314 18.47 -11.09 3.34
CA LEU A 314 19.87 -11.53 3.32
C LEU A 314 20.78 -10.62 4.13
N SER A 315 20.48 -9.32 4.22
CA SER A 315 21.24 -8.39 5.06
C SER A 315 21.04 -8.69 6.55
N GLU A 316 19.82 -9.02 6.97
CA GLU A 316 19.49 -9.46 8.33
C GLU A 316 20.15 -10.80 8.69
N GLU A 317 20.11 -11.80 7.80
CA GLU A 317 20.75 -13.10 8.06
C GLU A 317 22.28 -12.97 8.19
N VAL A 318 22.90 -12.10 7.39
CA VAL A 318 24.34 -11.80 7.50
C VAL A 318 24.64 -11.05 8.80
N GLY A 319 23.82 -10.07 9.18
CA GLY A 319 23.96 -9.34 10.45
C GLY A 319 23.80 -10.24 11.68
N ALA A 320 22.80 -11.13 11.67
CA ALA A 320 22.54 -12.08 12.74
C ALA A 320 23.68 -13.11 12.87
N ARG A 321 24.21 -13.62 11.75
CA ARG A 321 25.39 -14.51 11.76
C ARG A 321 26.65 -13.81 12.27
N ALA A 322 26.84 -12.53 11.92
CA ALA A 322 27.96 -11.74 12.43
C ALA A 322 27.86 -11.48 13.94
N ALA A 323 26.66 -11.18 14.45
CA ALA A 323 26.41 -10.98 15.87
C ALA A 323 26.54 -12.27 16.69
N ALA A 324 26.15 -13.42 16.13
CA ALA A 324 26.33 -14.73 16.75
C ALA A 324 27.79 -15.21 16.74
N ALA A 325 28.62 -14.71 15.83
CA ALA A 325 30.06 -15.02 15.77
C ALA A 325 30.90 -14.15 16.72
N THR A 326 30.35 -13.06 17.24
CA THR A 326 31.01 -12.14 18.19
C THR A 326 30.52 -12.28 19.63
N ALA A 327 29.51 -13.12 19.88
CA ALA A 327 28.99 -13.50 21.21
C ALA A 327 29.60 -14.83 21.68
#